data_AF-A0A3D5LAE6-F1
#
_entry.id   AF-A0A3D5LAE6-F1
#
_cell.length_a   1.000
_cell.length_b   1.000
_cell.length_c   1.000
_cell.angle_alpha   90.00
_cell.angle_beta   90.00
_cell.angle_gamma   90.00
#
_symmetry.space_group_name_H-M   'P 1'
#
loop_
_entity.id
_entity.type
_entity.pdbx_description
1 polymer ?
#
loop_
_entity_poly.entity_id
_entity_poly.type
_entity_poly.pdbx_seq_one_letter_code
_entity_poly.pdbx_strand_id
1 'polypeptide(L)'
;MGRRISNSKEQFYYSLIENERIKDMEIFNVLKEKYMDFYNVCEKFADISLNAPKYRVPGTCDVQGYFQFKDIERAKRSAKAFFADNSLKNVDEYMLAIRTMYRLAVDFNDSRCLGGIVKPENADSSYGSFGTYYNFAEMPSNIWQDVEKETKEFIQNP
;
A
#
# COMPACT_ATOMS: atom_id res chain seq x y z
N MET A 1 15.50 14.40 21.40
CA MET A 1 15.51 12.92 21.48
C MET A 1 14.46 12.41 20.51
N GLY A 2 14.86 11.67 19.47
CA GLY A 2 13.90 11.06 18.54
C GLY A 2 13.06 10.00 19.27
N ARG A 3 11.75 9.96 19.02
CA ARG A 3 10.86 8.91 19.58
C ARG A 3 11.28 7.55 19.04
N ARG A 4 11.32 6.56 19.93
CA ARG A 4 11.64 5.17 19.57
C ARG A 4 10.34 4.50 19.14
N ILE A 5 10.14 4.37 17.83
CA ILE A 5 9.03 3.62 17.24
C ILE A 5 9.20 2.14 17.59
N SER A 6 8.16 1.52 18.15
CA SER A 6 8.20 0.14 18.63
C SER A 6 7.56 -0.87 17.68
N ASN A 7 6.62 -0.44 16.82
CA ASN A 7 5.90 -1.30 15.88
C ASN A 7 5.32 -0.54 14.67
N SER A 8 4.86 -1.30 13.68
CA SER A 8 4.30 -0.82 12.40
C SER A 8 3.07 0.08 12.60
N LYS A 9 2.18 -0.25 13.53
CA LYS A 9 0.96 0.53 13.82
C LYS A 9 1.28 1.89 14.43
N GLU A 10 2.27 1.95 15.31
CA GLU A 10 2.76 3.19 15.90
C GLU A 10 3.42 4.08 14.83
N GLN A 11 4.25 3.51 13.95
CA GLN A 11 4.80 4.26 12.81
C GLN A 11 3.71 4.79 11.89
N PHE A 12 2.72 3.96 11.58
CA PHE A 12 1.58 4.34 10.76
C PHE A 12 0.81 5.52 11.36
N TYR A 13 0.50 5.46 12.65
CA TYR A 13 -0.17 6.55 13.36
C TYR A 13 0.64 7.83 13.31
N TYR A 14 1.94 7.79 13.62
CA TYR A 14 2.78 8.97 13.57
C TYR A 14 2.87 9.56 12.16
N SER A 15 3.05 8.71 11.16
CA SER A 15 3.08 9.13 9.77
C SER A 15 1.75 9.78 9.35
N LEU A 16 0.61 9.24 9.82
CA LEU A 16 -0.71 9.79 9.56
C LEU A 16 -0.85 11.21 10.15
N ILE A 17 -0.49 11.39 11.42
CA ILE A 17 -0.62 12.68 12.11
C ILE A 17 0.49 13.67 11.78
N GLU A 18 1.53 13.28 11.06
CA GLU A 18 2.61 14.17 10.60
C GLU A 18 2.40 14.60 9.15
N ASN A 19 1.70 13.80 8.34
CA ASN A 19 1.45 14.06 6.92
C ASN A 19 0.59 15.32 6.70
N GLU A 20 1.20 16.39 6.20
CA GLU A 20 0.55 17.68 5.93
C GLU A 20 -0.62 17.56 4.95
N ARG A 21 -0.45 16.76 3.89
CA ARG A 21 -1.49 16.59 2.88
C ARG A 21 -2.75 15.92 3.44
N ILE A 22 -2.60 14.97 4.36
CA ILE A 22 -3.74 14.26 4.97
C ILE A 22 -4.39 15.12 6.07
N LYS A 23 -3.61 15.94 6.79
CA LYS A 23 -4.14 16.83 7.85
C LYS A 23 -5.19 17.81 7.36
N ASP A 24 -5.02 18.29 6.13
CA ASP A 24 -5.91 19.29 5.53
C ASP A 24 -7.21 18.69 4.97
N MET A 25 -7.35 17.35 4.98
CA MET A 25 -8.55 16.65 4.49
C MET A 25 -9.70 16.71 5.50
N GLU A 26 -10.93 16.76 5.00
CA GLU A 26 -12.14 16.78 5.83
C GLU A 26 -12.27 15.51 6.68
N ILE A 27 -11.77 14.39 6.15
CA ILE A 27 -11.84 13.07 6.81
C ILE A 27 -10.74 12.86 7.87
N PHE A 28 -9.78 13.78 8.02
CA PHE A 28 -8.57 13.58 8.83
C PHE A 28 -8.88 13.14 10.27
N ASN A 29 -9.79 13.84 10.94
CA ASN A 29 -10.12 13.55 12.34
C ASN A 29 -10.65 12.12 12.51
N VAL A 30 -11.48 11.66 11.57
CA VAL A 30 -12.00 10.28 11.57
C VAL A 30 -10.86 9.28 11.36
N LEU A 31 -9.98 9.51 10.38
CA LEU A 31 -8.83 8.64 10.13
C LEU A 31 -7.90 8.55 11.35
N LYS A 32 -7.67 9.68 12.02
CA LYS A 32 -6.84 9.78 13.22
C LYS A 32 -7.47 9.05 14.41
N GLU A 33 -8.76 9.27 14.67
CA GLU A 33 -9.48 8.63 15.78
C GLU A 33 -9.63 7.11 15.57
N LYS A 34 -9.81 6.69 14.33
CA LYS A 34 -9.99 5.29 13.92
C LYS A 34 -8.76 4.70 13.26
N TYR A 35 -7.56 5.17 13.63
CA TYR A 35 -6.33 4.83 12.90
C TYR A 35 -6.03 3.32 12.86
N MET A 36 -6.46 2.55 13.86
CA MET A 36 -6.28 1.09 13.88
C MET A 36 -7.14 0.40 12.82
N ASP A 37 -8.39 0.84 12.65
CA ASP A 37 -9.28 0.31 11.61
C ASP A 37 -8.83 0.81 10.23
N PHE A 38 -8.38 2.06 10.14
CA PHE A 38 -7.81 2.59 8.91
C PHE A 38 -6.49 1.89 8.52
N TYR A 39 -5.65 1.54 9.50
CA TYR A 39 -4.48 0.68 9.31
C TYR A 39 -4.89 -0.66 8.70
N ASN A 40 -5.94 -1.30 9.24
CA ASN A 40 -6.41 -2.59 8.72
C ASN A 40 -6.91 -2.47 7.26
N VAL A 41 -7.57 -1.38 6.89
CA VAL A 41 -7.92 -1.11 5.48
C VAL A 41 -6.65 -1.00 4.64
N CYS A 42 -5.71 -0.14 5.06
CA CYS A 42 -4.45 0.09 4.39
C CYS A 42 -3.64 -1.21 4.19
N GLU A 43 -3.63 -2.09 5.19
CA GLU A 43 -3.00 -3.41 5.14
C GLU A 43 -3.58 -4.26 3.99
N LYS A 44 -4.91 -4.21 3.76
CA LYS A 44 -5.53 -4.95 2.64
C LYS A 44 -5.11 -4.43 1.28
N PHE A 45 -4.83 -3.13 1.15
CA PHE A 45 -4.27 -2.58 -0.08
C PHE A 45 -2.81 -2.97 -0.28
N ALA A 46 -2.01 -3.02 0.80
CA ALA A 46 -0.64 -3.51 0.74
C ALA A 46 -0.58 -5.01 0.36
N ASP A 47 -1.49 -5.82 0.91
CA ASP A 47 -1.61 -7.25 0.64
C ASP A 47 -1.76 -7.55 -0.86
N ILE A 48 -2.40 -6.68 -1.66
CA ILE A 48 -2.55 -6.86 -3.12
C ILE A 48 -1.19 -7.05 -3.80
N SER A 49 -0.22 -6.18 -3.48
CA SER A 49 1.13 -6.26 -4.05
C SER A 49 1.99 -7.32 -3.36
N LEU A 50 1.86 -7.46 -2.05
CA LEU A 50 2.68 -8.40 -1.27
C LEU A 50 2.36 -9.85 -1.62
N ASN A 51 1.08 -10.19 -1.78
CA ASN A 51 0.63 -11.54 -2.11
C ASN A 51 0.73 -11.87 -3.61
N ALA A 52 0.93 -10.88 -4.48
CA ALA A 52 1.11 -11.11 -5.90
C ALA A 52 2.29 -12.08 -6.12
N PRO A 53 2.10 -13.24 -6.77
CA PRO A 53 3.19 -14.08 -7.20
C PRO A 53 4.06 -13.31 -8.20
N LYS A 54 5.37 -13.33 -7.98
CA LYS A 54 6.35 -12.56 -8.74
C LYS A 54 7.32 -13.49 -9.43
N TYR A 55 7.63 -13.20 -10.68
CA TYR A 55 8.55 -13.97 -11.49
C TYR A 55 9.43 -13.02 -12.29
N ARG A 56 10.70 -13.36 -12.36
CA ARG A 56 11.66 -12.64 -13.17
C ARG A 56 11.49 -13.05 -14.63
N VAL A 57 11.56 -12.08 -15.54
CA VAL A 57 11.60 -12.36 -16.98
C VAL A 57 13.06 -12.71 -17.36
N PRO A 58 13.32 -13.93 -17.87
CA PRO A 58 14.68 -14.37 -18.22
C PRO A 58 15.36 -13.41 -19.19
N GLY A 59 16.68 -13.25 -19.04
CA GLY A 59 17.49 -12.33 -19.86
C GLY A 59 17.26 -10.83 -19.61
N THR A 60 16.38 -10.44 -18.68
CA THR A 60 16.08 -9.03 -18.34
C THR A 60 16.22 -8.74 -16.85
N CYS A 61 16.03 -7.46 -16.47
CA CYS A 61 15.86 -7.03 -15.08
C CYS A 61 14.39 -6.88 -14.67
N ASP A 62 13.47 -7.37 -15.50
CA ASP A 62 12.04 -7.15 -15.30
C ASP A 62 11.45 -8.21 -14.36
N VAL A 63 10.57 -7.75 -13.47
CA VAL A 63 9.75 -8.61 -12.63
C VAL A 63 8.30 -8.39 -13.00
N GLN A 64 7.63 -9.47 -13.37
CA GLN A 64 6.20 -9.49 -13.59
C GLN A 64 5.50 -10.05 -12.35
N GLY A 65 4.29 -9.57 -12.11
CA GLY A 65 3.46 -9.97 -10.97
C GLY A 65 2.02 -10.24 -11.39
N TYR A 66 1.39 -11.23 -10.78
CA TYR A 66 -0.04 -11.49 -10.95
C TYR A 66 -0.81 -11.04 -9.71
N PHE A 67 -1.62 -9.99 -9.85
CA PHE A 67 -2.48 -9.51 -8.75
C PHE A 67 -3.69 -10.42 -8.61
N GLN A 68 -3.96 -10.88 -7.38
CA GLN A 68 -5.04 -11.81 -7.14
C GLN A 68 -6.35 -11.06 -6.96
N PHE A 69 -7.37 -11.35 -7.78
CA PHE A 69 -8.68 -10.69 -7.68
C PHE A 69 -9.28 -10.79 -6.27
N LYS A 70 -9.06 -11.89 -5.55
CA LYS A 70 -9.52 -12.06 -4.16
C LYS A 70 -8.96 -10.99 -3.21
N ASP A 71 -7.72 -10.54 -3.42
CA ASP A 71 -7.07 -9.55 -2.54
C ASP A 71 -7.61 -8.16 -2.86
N ILE A 72 -7.83 -7.86 -4.14
CA ILE A 72 -8.50 -6.63 -4.60
C ILE A 72 -9.93 -6.56 -4.03
N GLU A 73 -10.71 -7.63 -4.16
CA GLU A 73 -12.07 -7.72 -3.60
C GLU A 73 -12.08 -7.54 -2.07
N ARG A 74 -11.12 -8.14 -1.36
CA ARG A 74 -10.99 -7.98 0.09
C ARG A 74 -10.68 -6.53 0.47
N ALA A 75 -9.78 -5.87 -0.26
CA ALA A 75 -9.47 -4.46 -0.06
C ALA A 75 -10.69 -3.56 -0.31
N LYS A 76 -11.41 -3.77 -1.42
CA LYS A 76 -12.64 -3.03 -1.76
C LYS A 76 -13.71 -3.17 -0.68
N ARG A 77 -13.97 -4.40 -0.22
CA ARG A 77 -14.93 -4.66 0.87
C ARG A 77 -14.53 -3.99 2.17
N SER A 78 -13.26 -4.07 2.54
CA SER A 78 -12.75 -3.42 3.75
C SER A 78 -12.88 -1.90 3.68
N ALA A 79 -12.57 -1.30 2.52
CA ALA A 79 -12.71 0.13 2.29
C ALA A 79 -14.17 0.59 2.35
N LYS A 80 -15.09 -0.14 1.70
CA LYS A 80 -16.53 0.16 1.74
C LYS A 80 -17.09 0.08 3.16
N ALA A 81 -16.73 -0.97 3.91
CA ALA A 81 -17.17 -1.12 5.29
C ALA A 81 -16.72 0.06 6.15
N PHE A 82 -15.41 0.39 6.15
CA PHE A 82 -14.90 1.52 6.91
C PHE A 82 -15.52 2.86 6.49
N PHE A 83 -15.69 3.08 5.18
CA PHE A 83 -16.30 4.29 4.65
C PHE A 83 -17.74 4.47 5.14
N ALA A 84 -18.54 3.42 5.08
CA ALA A 84 -19.93 3.41 5.53
C ALA A 84 -20.04 3.52 7.07
N ASP A 85 -19.31 2.69 7.81
CA ASP A 85 -19.37 2.61 9.28
C ASP A 85 -18.98 3.93 9.95
N ASN A 86 -18.11 4.71 9.31
CA ASN A 86 -17.68 6.02 9.81
C ASN A 86 -18.33 7.20 9.10
N SER A 87 -19.36 6.95 8.27
CA SER A 87 -20.13 7.98 7.56
C SER A 87 -19.26 8.98 6.80
N LEU A 88 -18.20 8.49 6.15
CA LEU A 88 -17.34 9.32 5.32
C LEU A 88 -18.12 9.85 4.12
N LYS A 89 -17.78 11.06 3.67
CA LYS A 89 -18.47 11.73 2.56
C LYS A 89 -17.60 11.91 1.32
N ASN A 90 -16.30 12.06 1.52
CA ASN A 90 -15.34 12.34 0.44
C ASN A 90 -14.54 11.08 0.09
N VAL A 91 -14.97 10.37 -0.96
CA VAL A 91 -14.31 9.14 -1.42
C VAL A 91 -12.94 9.43 -2.05
N ASP A 92 -12.75 10.62 -2.65
CA ASP A 92 -11.50 10.99 -3.29
C ASP A 92 -10.40 11.26 -2.27
N GLU A 93 -10.69 12.02 -1.21
CA GLU A 93 -9.78 12.18 -0.08
C GLU A 93 -9.48 10.84 0.59
N TYR A 94 -10.49 9.98 0.71
CA TYR A 94 -10.30 8.67 1.32
C TYR A 94 -9.36 7.78 0.52
N MET A 95 -9.55 7.66 -0.79
CA MET A 95 -8.65 6.90 -1.65
C MET A 95 -7.25 7.50 -1.70
N LEU A 96 -7.15 8.84 -1.65
CA LEU A 96 -5.87 9.52 -1.57
C LEU A 96 -5.13 9.24 -0.25
N ALA A 97 -5.84 9.20 0.87
CA ALA A 97 -5.29 8.83 2.16
C ALA A 97 -4.80 7.37 2.14
N ILE A 98 -5.61 6.43 1.61
CA ILE A 98 -5.18 5.03 1.45
C ILE A 98 -3.92 4.97 0.58
N ARG A 99 -3.90 5.62 -0.59
CA ARG A 99 -2.73 5.65 -1.49
C ARG A 99 -1.46 6.11 -0.78
N THR A 100 -1.60 7.13 0.06
CA THR A 100 -0.49 7.75 0.76
C THR A 100 0.04 6.86 1.89
N MET A 101 -0.86 6.10 2.53
CA MET A 101 -0.57 5.41 3.79
C MET A 101 -0.40 3.89 3.66
N TYR A 102 -0.92 3.23 2.61
CA TYR A 102 -1.01 1.76 2.59
C TYR A 102 0.33 1.05 2.74
N ARG A 103 1.41 1.62 2.17
CA ARG A 103 2.77 1.06 2.28
C ARG A 103 3.33 1.07 3.70
N LEU A 104 2.76 1.90 4.58
CA LEU A 104 3.13 1.99 6.00
C LEU A 104 2.32 1.03 6.87
N ALA A 105 1.26 0.42 6.32
CA ALA A 105 0.46 -0.59 6.99
C ALA A 105 1.01 -2.00 6.75
N VAL A 106 2.32 -2.16 6.94
CA VAL A 106 3.00 -3.44 6.82
C VAL A 106 3.94 -3.66 8.00
N ASP A 107 3.99 -4.88 8.50
CA ASP A 107 4.86 -5.24 9.61
C ASP A 107 6.34 -5.18 9.20
N PHE A 108 7.17 -4.69 10.13
CA PHE A 108 8.61 -4.50 9.90
C PHE A 108 9.35 -5.79 9.55
N ASN A 109 8.81 -6.93 9.98
CA ASN A 109 9.38 -8.25 9.75
C ASN A 109 8.60 -9.05 8.69
N ASP A 110 7.74 -8.41 7.91
CA ASP A 110 7.01 -9.08 6.84
C ASP A 110 7.97 -9.54 5.73
N SER A 111 8.15 -10.84 5.59
CA SER A 111 9.03 -11.44 4.60
C SER A 111 8.55 -11.25 3.15
N ARG A 112 7.30 -10.84 2.94
CA ARG A 112 6.76 -10.50 1.61
C ARG A 112 7.24 -9.11 1.15
N CYS A 113 7.64 -8.25 2.09
CA CYS A 113 8.19 -6.92 1.81
C CYS A 113 9.63 -6.93 1.29
N LEU A 114 10.24 -8.10 1.10
CA LEU A 114 11.62 -8.25 0.64
C LEU A 114 11.78 -7.69 -0.78
N GLY A 115 11.88 -6.37 -0.89
CA GLY A 115 12.33 -5.68 -2.08
C GLY A 115 13.78 -6.05 -2.39
N GLY A 116 14.20 -5.81 -3.62
CA GLY A 116 15.53 -6.24 -4.04
C GLY A 116 15.95 -5.64 -5.37
N ILE A 117 17.24 -5.68 -5.61
CA ILE A 117 17.83 -5.32 -6.90
C ILE A 117 17.84 -6.57 -7.77
N VAL A 118 17.10 -6.52 -8.88
CA VAL A 118 17.14 -7.55 -9.92
C VAL A 118 18.22 -7.16 -10.91
N LYS A 119 19.28 -7.98 -10.96
CA LYS A 119 20.44 -7.80 -11.84
C LYS A 119 20.28 -8.60 -13.12
N PRO A 120 20.83 -8.18 -14.28
CA PRO A 120 20.89 -9.01 -15.48
C PRO A 120 21.57 -10.36 -15.21
N GLU A 121 21.17 -11.43 -15.90
CA GLU A 121 21.71 -12.79 -15.68
C GLU A 121 23.23 -12.87 -15.88
N ASN A 122 23.77 -11.98 -16.72
CA ASN A 122 25.20 -11.93 -17.08
C ASN A 122 25.97 -10.79 -16.39
N ALA A 123 25.42 -10.20 -15.32
CA ALA A 123 26.08 -9.08 -14.64
C ALA A 123 27.22 -9.58 -13.73
N ASP A 124 28.46 -9.19 -14.05
CA ASP A 124 29.61 -9.43 -13.18
C ASP A 124 29.56 -8.47 -11.97
N SER A 125 29.51 -9.03 -10.76
CA SER A 125 29.38 -8.30 -9.50
C SER A 125 30.70 -7.76 -8.94
N SER A 126 31.82 -7.97 -9.65
CA SER A 126 33.17 -7.62 -9.24
C SER A 126 33.43 -6.10 -9.09
N TYR A 127 32.62 -5.24 -9.72
CA TYR A 127 32.77 -3.76 -9.67
C TYR A 127 31.60 -3.03 -9.00
N GLY A 128 30.67 -3.75 -8.38
CA GLY A 128 29.45 -3.19 -7.79
C GLY A 128 28.19 -3.91 -8.27
N SER A 129 27.02 -3.37 -7.88
CA SER A 129 25.72 -3.92 -8.25
C SER A 129 24.95 -2.92 -9.09
N PHE A 130 24.53 -3.30 -10.30
CA PHE A 130 23.60 -2.54 -11.13
C PHE A 130 22.37 -3.40 -11.46
N GLY A 131 21.20 -2.79 -11.52
CA GLY A 131 19.94 -3.50 -11.73
C GLY A 131 18.72 -2.62 -11.39
N THR A 132 17.54 -3.21 -11.51
CA THR A 132 16.28 -2.52 -11.18
C THR A 132 15.89 -2.82 -9.74
N TYR A 133 15.69 -1.78 -8.94
CA TYR A 133 15.16 -1.93 -7.58
C TYR A 133 13.65 -2.03 -7.61
N TYR A 134 13.11 -3.05 -6.93
CA TYR A 134 11.68 -3.21 -6.73
C TYR A 134 11.32 -3.07 -5.25
N ASN A 135 10.36 -2.20 -4.97
CA ASN A 135 9.64 -2.20 -3.70
C ASN A 135 8.37 -3.05 -3.85
N PHE A 136 8.39 -4.28 -3.36
CA PHE A 136 7.26 -5.21 -3.53
C PHE A 136 6.02 -4.88 -2.69
N ALA A 137 6.14 -3.96 -1.73
CA ALA A 137 4.98 -3.38 -1.05
C ALA A 137 4.28 -2.32 -1.91
N GLU A 138 4.93 -1.79 -2.95
CA GLU A 138 4.38 -0.73 -3.79
C GLU A 138 3.67 -1.30 -5.02
N MET A 139 2.40 -0.97 -5.15
CA MET A 139 1.61 -1.29 -6.32
C MET A 139 2.05 -0.42 -7.51
N PRO A 140 2.24 -0.99 -8.72
CA PRO A 140 2.48 -0.21 -9.92
C PRO A 140 1.38 0.82 -10.17
N SER A 141 1.75 2.01 -10.62
CA SER A 141 0.82 3.15 -10.76
C SER A 141 -0.41 2.88 -11.63
N ASN A 142 -0.25 2.13 -12.72
CA ASN A 142 -1.36 1.75 -13.60
C ASN A 142 -2.34 0.80 -12.88
N ILE A 143 -1.82 -0.17 -12.14
CA ILE A 143 -2.64 -1.11 -11.36
C ILE A 143 -3.35 -0.37 -10.22
N TRP A 144 -2.68 0.57 -9.57
CA TRP A 144 -3.31 1.42 -8.55
C TRP A 144 -4.47 2.22 -9.13
N GLN A 145 -4.34 2.81 -10.32
CA GLN A 145 -5.40 3.59 -10.95
C GLN A 145 -6.65 2.72 -11.21
N ASP A 146 -6.47 1.50 -11.68
CA ASP A 146 -7.57 0.56 -11.92
C ASP A 146 -8.25 0.16 -10.60
N VAL A 147 -7.46 -0.25 -9.60
CA VAL A 147 -7.97 -0.61 -8.26
C VAL A 147 -8.67 0.57 -7.59
N GLU A 148 -8.12 1.78 -7.70
CA GLU A 148 -8.72 3.00 -7.15
C GLU A 148 -10.07 3.27 -7.78
N LYS A 149 -10.16 3.21 -9.12
CA LYS A 149 -11.40 3.40 -9.86
C LYS A 149 -12.46 2.37 -9.45
N GLU A 150 -12.11 1.09 -9.49
CA GLU A 150 -13.02 0.02 -9.08
C GLU A 150 -13.48 0.17 -7.62
N THR A 151 -12.60 0.60 -6.73
CA THR A 151 -12.93 0.81 -5.32
C THR A 151 -13.92 1.96 -5.16
N LYS A 152 -13.71 3.10 -5.83
CA LYS A 152 -14.64 4.24 -5.78
C LYS A 152 -16.02 3.84 -6.27
N GLU A 153 -16.09 3.17 -7.42
CA GLU A 153 -17.33 2.64 -7.98
C GLU A 153 -18.02 1.66 -6.99
N PHE A 154 -17.25 0.77 -6.36
CA PHE A 154 -17.79 -0.19 -5.40
C PHE A 154 -18.33 0.47 -4.12
N ILE A 155 -17.67 1.51 -3.61
CA ILE A 155 -18.10 2.27 -2.43
C ILE A 155 -19.39 3.04 -2.72
N GLN A 156 -19.47 3.67 -3.88
CA GLN A 156 -20.58 4.54 -4.26
C GLN A 156 -21.83 3.79 -4.71
N ASN A 157 -21.67 2.56 -5.21
CA ASN A 157 -22.78 1.71 -5.60
C ASN A 157 -23.34 0.95 -4.38
N PRO A 158 -24.64 1.07 -4.05
CA PRO A 158 -25.28 0.37 -2.94
C PRO A 158 -25.07 -1.15 -2.96
#